data_AF-A0A1H8V7L5-F1
#
_entry.id   AF-A0A1H8V7L5-F1
#
_cell.length_a   1.000
_cell.length_b   1.000
_cell.length_c   1.000
_cell.angle_alpha   90.00
_cell.angle_beta   90.00
_cell.angle_gamma   90.00
#
_symmetry.space_group_name_H-M   'P 1'
#
loop_
_entity.id
_entity.type
_entity.pdbx_description
1 polymer ?
#
loop_
_entity_poly.entity_id
_entity_poly.type
_entity_poly.pdbx_seq_one_letter_code
_entity_poly.pdbx_strand_id
1 'polypeptide(L)'
;LYETYPPAHARRILDKLEFHYTPVHGSWLNMAEIEINVLSRQCLDRRIPDAATLQQEVAAWVGDRNKKKSQINWQFTTEDARIKLYRLYPSIDD
;
A
#
# COMPACT_ATOMS: atom_id res chain seq x y z
N LEU A 1 5.07 11.31 -13.61
CA LEU A 1 4.74 11.05 -15.04
C LEU A 1 5.23 12.17 -15.95
N TYR A 2 4.83 13.42 -15.73
CA TYR A 2 5.27 14.56 -16.56
C TYR A 2 6.76 14.90 -16.43
N GLU A 3 7.40 14.55 -15.30
CA GLU A 3 8.85 14.70 -15.13
C GLU A 3 9.67 13.70 -15.97
N THR A 4 9.05 12.61 -16.43
CA THR A 4 9.74 11.50 -17.10
C THR A 4 9.37 11.36 -18.57
N TYR A 5 8.14 11.73 -18.95
CA TYR A 5 7.61 11.53 -20.30
C TYR A 5 7.12 12.84 -20.93
N PRO A 6 7.14 12.95 -22.28
CA PRO A 6 6.48 14.05 -22.97
C PRO A 6 5.01 14.21 -22.56
N PRO A 7 4.46 15.43 -22.52
CA PRO A 7 3.14 15.69 -21.94
C PRO A 7 2.01 14.80 -22.48
N ALA A 8 1.92 14.61 -23.80
CA ALA A 8 0.89 13.76 -24.40
C ALA A 8 0.99 12.29 -23.93
N HIS A 9 2.21 11.79 -23.76
CA HIS A 9 2.45 10.43 -23.28
C HIS A 9 2.13 10.31 -21.78
N ALA A 10 2.57 11.27 -20.96
CA ALA A 10 2.24 11.32 -19.54
C ALA A 10 0.72 11.35 -19.32
N ARG A 11 0.00 12.19 -20.07
CA ARG A 11 -1.47 12.29 -20.00
C ARG A 11 -2.16 10.98 -20.36
N ARG A 12 -1.76 10.34 -21.46
CA ARG A 12 -2.29 9.04 -21.90
C ARG A 12 -2.15 7.94 -20.84
N ILE A 13 -1.06 7.95 -20.07
CA ILE A 13 -0.87 7.00 -18.97
C ILE A 13 -1.77 7.39 -17.79
N LEU A 14 -1.77 8.68 -17.42
CA LEU A 14 -2.56 9.18 -16.30
C LEU A 14 -4.07 8.93 -16.46
N ASP A 15 -4.60 9.10 -17.68
CA ASP A 15 -6.02 8.87 -17.98
C ASP A 15 -6.43 7.38 -17.82
N LYS A 16 -5.48 6.45 -17.64
CA LYS A 16 -5.74 5.03 -17.34
C LYS A 16 -5.69 4.69 -15.85
N LEU A 17 -5.36 5.66 -15.00
CA LEU A 17 -5.21 5.46 -13.57
C LEU A 17 -6.44 5.99 -12.83
N GLU A 18 -6.99 5.17 -11.95
CA GLU A 18 -7.97 5.59 -10.96
C GLU A 18 -7.27 5.67 -9.59
N PHE A 19 -7.35 6.84 -8.95
CA PHE A 19 -6.74 7.05 -7.64
C PHE A 19 -7.76 6.81 -6.55
N HIS A 20 -7.52 5.79 -5.72
CA HIS A 20 -8.26 5.55 -4.49
C HIS A 20 -7.46 6.06 -3.30
N TYR A 21 -7.99 7.07 -2.61
CA TYR A 21 -7.37 7.64 -1.43
C TYR A 21 -7.89 6.96 -0.17
N THR A 22 -6.98 6.52 0.70
CA THR A 22 -7.34 6.01 2.03
C THR A 22 -7.70 7.17 2.96
N PRO A 23 -8.65 6.97 3.91
CA PRO A 23 -8.94 7.97 4.94
C PRO A 23 -7.70 8.40 5.71
N VAL A 24 -7.69 9.66 6.15
CA VAL A 24 -6.66 10.17 7.07
C VAL A 24 -6.70 9.33 8.36
N HIS A 25 -5.55 8.83 8.79
CA HIS A 25 -5.38 7.85 9.89
C HIS A 25 -5.90 6.42 9.61
N GLY A 26 -6.18 6.08 8.36
CA GLY A 26 -6.56 4.74 7.90
C GLY A 26 -5.38 3.85 7.50
N SER A 27 -4.20 3.98 8.15
CA SER A 27 -2.99 3.21 7.81
C SER A 27 -3.20 1.70 7.77
N TRP A 28 -4.07 1.19 8.64
CA TRP A 28 -4.45 -0.22 8.71
C TRP A 28 -5.26 -0.72 7.49
N LEU A 29 -5.72 0.17 6.62
CA LEU A 29 -6.30 -0.15 5.30
C LEU A 29 -5.30 0.04 4.15
N ASN A 30 -4.12 0.59 4.41
CA ASN A 30 -3.11 0.85 3.40
C ASN A 30 -2.30 -0.43 3.11
N MET A 31 -2.43 -0.96 1.90
CA MET A 31 -1.73 -2.16 1.45
C MET A 31 -0.21 -2.08 1.59
N ALA A 32 0.38 -0.91 1.31
CA ALA A 32 1.84 -0.73 1.41
C ALA A 32 2.29 -0.79 2.88
N GLU A 33 1.56 -0.16 3.79
CA GLU A 33 1.90 -0.18 5.22
C GLU A 33 1.73 -1.58 5.82
N ILE A 34 0.71 -2.34 5.39
CA ILE A 34 0.54 -3.74 5.77
C ILE A 34 1.76 -4.57 5.36
N GLU A 35 2.20 -4.48 4.09
CA GLU A 35 3.37 -5.24 3.63
C GLU A 35 4.67 -4.78 4.31
N ILE A 36 4.84 -3.49 4.62
CA ILE A 36 5.96 -2.99 5.43
C ILE A 36 5.95 -3.61 6.83
N ASN A 37 4.79 -3.76 7.47
CA ASN A 37 4.68 -4.42 8.76
C ASN A 37 5.12 -5.90 8.67
N VAL A 38 4.70 -6.61 7.61
CA VAL A 38 5.11 -7.99 7.38
C VAL A 38 6.62 -8.08 7.17
N LEU A 39 7.20 -7.23 6.32
CA LEU A 39 8.65 -7.14 6.13
C LEU A 39 9.37 -6.88 7.46
N SER A 40 8.86 -5.95 8.26
CA SER A 40 9.43 -5.61 9.56
C SER A 40 9.51 -6.84 10.47
N ARG A 41 8.43 -7.61 10.55
CA ARG A 41 8.34 -8.78 11.44
C ARG A 41 9.11 -9.99 10.92
N GLN A 42 9.23 -10.15 9.60
CA GLN A 42 9.82 -11.36 9.00
C GLN A 42 11.30 -11.22 8.67
N CYS A 43 11.76 -10.00 8.36
CA CYS A 43 13.12 -9.75 7.87
C CYS A 43 13.90 -8.81 8.78
N LEU A 44 13.25 -7.75 9.27
CA LEU A 44 13.92 -6.63 9.94
C LEU A 44 13.88 -6.68 11.47
N ASP A 45 13.26 -7.71 12.08
CA ASP A 45 13.16 -7.88 13.54
C ASP A 45 14.48 -8.40 14.15
N ARG A 46 15.58 -7.75 13.77
CA ARG A 46 16.95 -8.05 14.18
C ARG A 46 17.85 -6.87 13.89
N ARG A 47 19.01 -6.82 14.55
CA ARG A 47 20.06 -5.85 14.22
C ARG A 47 20.65 -6.17 12.86
N ILE A 48 20.74 -5.15 12.00
CA ILE A 48 21.41 -5.19 10.70
C ILE A 48 22.60 -4.22 10.74
N PRO A 49 23.82 -4.67 10.40
CA PRO A 49 25.04 -3.91 10.69
C PRO A 49 25.24 -2.67 9.80
N ASP A 50 24.73 -2.69 8.57
CA ASP A 50 24.95 -1.64 7.60
C ASP A 50 23.84 -1.60 6.51
N ALA A 51 23.83 -0.52 5.73
CA ALA A 51 22.83 -0.29 4.70
C ALA A 51 22.93 -1.26 3.51
N ALA A 52 24.12 -1.74 3.16
CA ALA A 52 24.28 -2.68 2.05
C ALA A 52 23.70 -4.06 2.42
N THR A 53 23.95 -4.53 3.65
CA THR A 53 23.34 -5.74 4.21
C THR A 53 21.82 -5.59 4.25
N LEU A 54 21.29 -4.44 4.72
CA LEU A 54 19.85 -4.17 4.72
C LEU A 54 19.23 -4.30 3.32
N GLN A 55 19.86 -3.71 2.30
CA GLN A 55 19.36 -3.75 0.92
C GLN A 55 19.32 -5.19 0.38
N GLN A 56 20.35 -5.99 0.64
CA GLN A 56 20.41 -7.39 0.21
C GLN A 56 19.29 -8.23 0.85
N GLU A 57 19.09 -8.06 2.15
CA GLU A 57 18.07 -8.80 2.93
C GLU A 57 16.65 -8.44 2.48
N VAL A 58 16.37 -7.15 2.30
CA VAL A 58 15.08 -6.68 1.77
C VAL A 58 14.85 -7.21 0.36
N ALA A 59 15.87 -7.17 -0.53
CA ALA A 59 15.74 -7.66 -1.90
C ALA A 59 15.46 -9.18 -1.94
N ALA A 60 16.15 -9.97 -1.11
CA ALA A 60 15.91 -11.40 -0.98
C ALA A 60 14.48 -11.68 -0.48
N TRP A 61 14.04 -10.99 0.58
CA TRP A 61 12.70 -11.15 1.12
C TRP A 61 11.62 -10.77 0.10
N VAL A 62 11.77 -9.65 -0.62
CA VAL A 62 10.84 -9.23 -1.69
C VAL A 62 10.77 -10.28 -2.79
N GLY A 63 11.91 -10.84 -3.21
CA GLY A 63 11.97 -11.90 -4.21
C GLY A 63 11.16 -13.13 -3.79
N ASP A 64 11.29 -13.56 -2.54
CA ASP A 64 10.57 -14.73 -2.03
C ASP A 64 9.07 -14.45 -1.80
N ARG A 65 8.72 -13.26 -1.29
CA ARG A 65 7.33 -12.82 -1.13
C ARG A 65 6.60 -12.78 -2.48
N ASN A 66 7.24 -12.24 -3.51
CA ASN A 66 6.69 -12.18 -4.87
C ASN A 66 6.49 -13.57 -5.48
N LYS A 67 7.43 -14.50 -5.30
CA LYS A 67 7.29 -15.90 -5.76
C LYS A 67 6.12 -16.60 -5.10
N LYS A 68 5.93 -16.37 -3.79
CA LYS A 68 4.80 -16.93 -3.03
C LYS A 68 3.45 -16.34 -3.43
N LYS A 69 3.43 -15.23 -4.19
CA LYS A 69 2.22 -14.48 -4.57
C LYS A 69 1.30 -14.26 -3.36
N SER A 70 1.90 -13.93 -2.22
CA SER A 70 1.15 -13.73 -0.97
C SER A 70 0.12 -12.63 -1.15
N GLN A 71 -1.12 -12.91 -0.79
CA GLN A 71 -2.23 -11.96 -0.87
C GLN A 71 -2.59 -11.47 0.53
N ILE A 72 -3.09 -10.23 0.61
CA ILE A 72 -3.69 -9.74 1.84
C ILE A 72 -5.05 -10.43 2.01
N ASN A 73 -5.21 -11.13 3.13
CA ASN A 73 -6.50 -11.64 3.56
C ASN A 73 -7.31 -10.49 4.17
N TRP A 74 -8.08 -9.78 3.36
CA TRP A 74 -8.92 -8.68 3.80
C TRP A 74 -10.06 -9.18 4.69
N GLN A 75 -10.02 -8.81 5.97
CA GLN A 75 -11.07 -9.15 6.94
C GLN A 75 -12.03 -7.98 7.18
N PHE A 76 -11.65 -6.76 6.79
CA PHE A 76 -12.51 -5.58 6.92
C PHE A 76 -13.45 -5.49 5.72
N THR A 77 -14.75 -5.53 5.98
CA THR A 77 -15.78 -5.56 4.94
C THR A 77 -16.35 -4.17 4.66
N THR A 78 -17.11 -4.04 3.58
CA THR A 78 -17.86 -2.82 3.29
C THR A 78 -18.92 -2.52 4.35
N GLU A 79 -19.49 -3.56 4.99
CA GLU A 79 -20.45 -3.39 6.08
C GLU A 79 -19.76 -2.78 7.31
N ASP A 80 -18.59 -3.30 7.68
CA ASP A 80 -17.79 -2.72 8.76
C ASP A 80 -17.41 -1.26 8.46
N ALA A 81 -17.13 -0.95 7.19
CA ALA A 81 -16.81 0.41 6.74
C ALA A 81 -17.98 1.37 6.96
N ARG A 82 -19.21 0.97 6.67
CA ARG A 82 -20.40 1.82 6.87
C ARG A 82 -20.57 2.22 8.33
N ILE A 83 -20.27 1.32 9.25
CA ILE A 83 -20.36 1.58 10.69
C ILE A 83 -19.15 2.40 11.17
N LYS A 84 -17.93 1.92 10.89
CA LYS A 84 -16.70 2.50 11.44
C LYS A 84 -16.34 3.85 10.83
N LEU A 85 -16.69 4.07 9.56
CA LEU A 85 -16.39 5.29 8.80
C LEU A 85 -17.64 6.13 8.53
N TYR A 86 -18.72 5.97 9.32
CA TYR A 86 -20.01 6.63 9.07
C TYR A 86 -19.87 8.15 8.82
N ARG A 87 -18.97 8.82 9.53
CA ARG A 87 -18.72 10.27 9.41
C ARG A 87 -18.13 10.70 8.07
N LEU A 88 -17.56 9.77 7.30
CA LEU A 88 -16.99 10.02 5.98
C LEU A 88 -18.01 9.87 4.86
N TYR A 89 -19.19 9.31 5.15
CA TYR A 89 -20.28 9.22 4.17
C TYR A 89 -21.00 10.57 4.09
N PRO A 90 -21.36 11.04 2.87
CA PRO A 90 -22.17 12.23 2.72
C PRO A 90 -23.48 12.08 3.50
N SER A 91 -23.84 13.11 4.29
CA SER A 91 -25.21 13.26 4.75
C SER A 91 -26.07 13.69 3.57
N ILE A 92 -27.17 12.98 3.34
CA ILE A 92 -28.21 13.45 2.43
C ILE A 92 -29.02 14.44 3.28
N ASP A 93 -28.79 15.74 3.06
CA ASP A 93 -29.68 16.77 3.59
C ASP A 93 -30.89 16.86 2.64
N ASP A 94 -32.10 16.77 3.19
CA ASP A 94 -33.38 16.94 2.46
C ASP A 94 -33.63 18.40 2.06
#